data_AF-A0A7Y0DG40-F1
#
_entry.id   AF-A0A7Y0DG40-F1
#
_cell.length_a   1.000
_cell.length_b   1.000
_cell.length_c   1.000
_cell.angle_alpha   90.00
_cell.angle_beta   90.00
_cell.angle_gamma   90.00
#
_symmetry.space_group_name_H-M   'P 1'
#
loop_
_entity.id
_entity.type
_entity.pdbx_description
1 polymer ?
#
loop_
_entity_poly.entity_id
_entity_poly.type
_entity_poly.pdbx_seq_one_letter_code
_entity_poly.pdbx_strand_id
1 'polypeptide(L)'
;MTVRRVMGIETEYGISVPGDPTANPMLLSGAVVNAYGSLRGRRVGRASWDYEDEMPLRDARGFEIDRAHADASQLTDEEDPTLANIVLTNGARLYVDHAHPEYSSPEVTSPRAALRWDRAGERIMLESVRRLSSVPGTAGVNLYKNNTDGKGASYGTHENYLMPRATPFSDISRHLIPFFVARQVMCGAGRVGIGLDSATSGFQIAQRSDFFEVEVGLETTLKRPIINTRDEPHAVADLYRRLHVIIGDANQCDVASLLKMGTTSLVLAMIENQALTVDLSVRKPVATLHAVSHDPSLQTLVELRDGRTMTAVQLLWAYFEQADSYLQARHAGAVDADTAEVMSRWSSVLTKLERDPMECAREIDWVAKLSLLQGYRDRDGLEWSDHRLRAIDIQWSDVRPEKGLFQRLLQRGRIESLVEDEAVEAAMTNPPEDTRAYFRGRCLEKYPAEIAAASWDSVIFDVPGQTALQRVPMLEPLRGTREGVGDLIDRSPDASTLLQELAAAGR
;
A
#
# COMPACT_ATOMS: atom_id res chain seq x y z
N MET A 1 -13.82 7.19 16.68
CA MET A 1 -12.60 6.47 16.29
C MET A 1 -11.57 7.48 15.85
N THR A 2 -10.32 7.24 16.23
CA THR A 2 -9.16 8.05 15.90
C THR A 2 -8.48 7.49 14.64
N VAL A 3 -7.23 7.82 14.32
CA VAL A 3 -6.55 7.20 13.16
C VAL A 3 -6.19 5.73 13.37
N ARG A 4 -6.34 5.20 14.59
CA ARG A 4 -6.04 3.80 14.92
C ARG A 4 -7.12 2.87 14.39
N ARG A 5 -6.70 1.96 13.49
CA ARG A 5 -7.53 0.93 12.88
C ARG A 5 -6.64 -0.08 12.15
N VAL A 6 -7.17 -1.28 11.92
CA VAL A 6 -6.44 -2.28 11.14
C VAL A 6 -6.29 -1.79 9.70
N MET A 7 -5.05 -1.77 9.22
CA MET A 7 -4.68 -1.33 7.88
C MET A 7 -3.47 -2.09 7.35
N GLY A 8 -3.22 -1.98 6.04
CA GLY A 8 -2.06 -2.58 5.38
C GLY A 8 -1.78 -1.92 4.02
N ILE A 9 -0.59 -2.15 3.48
CA ILE A 9 -0.15 -1.62 2.18
C ILE A 9 0.32 -2.78 1.30
N GLU A 10 -0.17 -2.82 0.07
CA GLU A 10 0.30 -3.70 -1.01
C GLU A 10 1.10 -2.84 -1.99
N THR A 11 2.31 -3.27 -2.38
CA THR A 11 3.15 -2.52 -3.33
C THR A 11 3.70 -3.45 -4.39
N GLU A 12 3.22 -3.28 -5.63
CA GLU A 12 3.82 -3.86 -6.83
C GLU A 12 5.07 -3.05 -7.21
N TYR A 13 6.21 -3.73 -7.44
CA TYR A 13 7.45 -3.06 -7.83
C TYR A 13 7.65 -3.10 -9.34
N GLY A 14 8.01 -1.95 -9.92
CA GLY A 14 8.54 -1.90 -11.28
C GLY A 14 9.82 -2.72 -11.37
N ILE A 15 10.01 -3.47 -12.46
CA ILE A 15 11.14 -4.37 -12.64
C ILE A 15 11.81 -4.17 -13.99
N SER A 16 13.14 -4.21 -14.03
CA SER A 16 13.90 -4.20 -15.30
C SER A 16 15.23 -4.92 -15.21
N VAL A 17 15.76 -5.34 -16.36
CA VAL A 17 17.12 -5.88 -16.52
C VAL A 17 17.93 -4.92 -17.39
N PRO A 18 18.94 -4.24 -16.83
CA PRO A 18 19.83 -3.38 -17.62
C PRO A 18 20.49 -4.16 -18.76
N GLY A 19 20.35 -3.66 -19.99
CA GLY A 19 20.93 -4.27 -21.18
C GLY A 19 20.09 -5.36 -21.84
N ASP A 20 18.96 -5.76 -21.23
CA ASP A 20 18.01 -6.70 -21.82
C ASP A 20 16.57 -6.13 -21.78
N PRO A 21 16.16 -5.39 -22.82
CA PRO A 21 14.81 -4.82 -22.89
C PRO A 21 13.72 -5.85 -23.18
N THR A 22 14.08 -7.09 -23.50
CA THR A 22 13.15 -8.18 -23.87
C THR A 22 12.93 -9.18 -22.73
N ALA A 23 13.60 -8.99 -21.60
CA ALA A 23 13.50 -9.87 -20.46
C ALA A 23 12.04 -9.99 -19.97
N ASN A 24 11.60 -11.22 -19.71
CA ASN A 24 10.22 -11.48 -19.30
C ASN A 24 10.01 -11.05 -17.84
N PRO A 25 9.16 -10.05 -17.55
CA PRO A 25 8.99 -9.52 -16.21
C PRO A 25 8.39 -10.53 -15.23
N MET A 26 7.51 -11.44 -15.67
CA MET A 26 6.94 -12.48 -14.80
C MET A 26 8.02 -13.44 -14.27
N LEU A 27 8.91 -13.91 -15.16
CA LEU A 27 10.01 -14.79 -14.78
C LEU A 27 10.99 -14.10 -13.83
N LEU A 28 11.27 -12.81 -14.07
CA LEU A 28 12.13 -12.01 -13.20
C LEU A 28 11.52 -11.78 -11.82
N SER A 29 10.22 -11.49 -11.77
CA SER A 29 9.47 -11.34 -10.52
C SER A 29 9.48 -12.63 -9.71
N GLY A 30 9.29 -13.79 -10.37
CA GLY A 30 9.46 -15.09 -9.74
C GLY A 30 10.87 -15.30 -9.19
N ALA A 31 11.90 -14.89 -9.92
CA ALA A 31 13.28 -14.94 -9.44
C ALA A 31 13.53 -14.06 -8.20
N VAL A 32 12.92 -12.87 -8.14
CA VAL A 32 13.00 -11.96 -6.98
C VAL A 32 12.39 -12.61 -5.73
N VAL A 33 11.15 -13.10 -5.83
CA VAL A 33 10.46 -13.74 -4.70
C VAL A 33 11.22 -15.00 -4.24
N ASN A 34 11.67 -15.82 -5.18
CA ASN A 34 12.45 -17.04 -4.89
C ASN A 34 13.80 -16.75 -4.23
N ALA A 35 14.47 -15.65 -4.62
CA ALA A 35 15.73 -15.24 -4.03
C ALA A 35 15.58 -14.93 -2.54
N TYR A 36 14.49 -14.25 -2.16
CA TYR A 36 14.18 -13.97 -0.76
C TYR A 36 13.78 -15.23 0.02
N GLY A 37 12.85 -16.03 -0.53
CA GLY A 37 12.40 -17.27 0.11
C GLY A 37 13.58 -18.20 0.43
N SER A 38 14.50 -18.36 -0.53
CA SER A 38 15.70 -19.17 -0.38
C SER A 38 16.64 -18.67 0.74
N LEU A 39 16.80 -17.34 0.90
CA LEU A 39 17.60 -16.76 1.98
C LEU A 39 17.07 -17.10 3.38
N ARG A 40 15.75 -17.26 3.49
CA ARG A 40 15.07 -17.58 4.75
C ARG A 40 14.87 -19.08 4.96
N GLY A 41 15.52 -19.93 4.16
CA GLY A 41 15.39 -21.38 4.25
C GLY A 41 14.01 -21.91 3.84
N ARG A 42 13.19 -21.07 3.18
CA ARG A 42 11.85 -21.42 2.71
C ARG A 42 11.95 -21.91 1.28
N ARG A 43 11.54 -23.16 1.04
CA ARG A 43 11.37 -23.68 -0.32
C ARG A 43 9.96 -23.39 -0.79
N VAL A 44 9.80 -22.97 -2.05
CA VAL A 44 8.50 -22.94 -2.72
C VAL A 44 7.83 -24.31 -2.54
N GLY A 45 6.59 -24.31 -2.03
CA GLY A 45 5.83 -25.52 -1.67
C GLY A 45 5.81 -25.89 -0.17
N ARG A 46 6.53 -25.16 0.71
CA ARG A 46 6.36 -25.24 2.17
C ARG A 46 6.10 -23.84 2.74
N ALA A 47 5.07 -23.69 3.57
CA ALA A 47 4.51 -22.41 3.98
C ALA A 47 4.10 -21.53 2.78
N SER A 48 3.48 -22.15 1.76
CA SER A 48 2.85 -21.46 0.64
C SER A 48 1.64 -20.65 1.08
N TRP A 49 1.19 -19.74 0.22
CA TRP A 49 -0.08 -19.07 0.39
C TRP A 49 -1.24 -20.05 0.27
N ASP A 50 -2.23 -19.91 1.15
CA ASP A 50 -3.49 -20.62 1.04
C ASP A 50 -4.56 -19.72 0.40
N TYR A 51 -5.20 -20.24 -0.66
CA TYR A 51 -6.18 -19.53 -1.49
C TYR A 51 -7.64 -19.90 -1.16
N GLU A 52 -7.88 -20.84 -0.23
CA GLU A 52 -9.22 -21.42 0.02
C GLU A 52 -10.32 -20.38 0.29
N ASP A 53 -9.98 -19.26 0.92
CA ASP A 53 -10.91 -18.21 1.34
C ASP A 53 -10.83 -16.91 0.49
N GLU A 54 -10.11 -16.93 -0.64
CA GLU A 54 -10.02 -15.79 -1.58
C GLU A 54 -11.32 -15.67 -2.42
N MET A 55 -11.83 -14.45 -2.61
CA MET A 55 -13.14 -14.20 -3.25
C MET A 55 -13.12 -13.00 -4.21
N PRO A 56 -12.29 -13.01 -5.27
CA PRO A 56 -11.94 -11.81 -6.03
C PRO A 56 -13.01 -11.25 -6.94
N LEU A 57 -14.08 -12.00 -7.15
CA LEU A 57 -15.22 -11.60 -7.97
C LEU A 57 -16.40 -11.06 -7.15
N ARG A 58 -16.28 -11.03 -5.82
CA ARG A 58 -17.31 -10.44 -4.95
C ARG A 58 -17.24 -8.92 -5.01
N ASP A 59 -18.39 -8.33 -5.27
CA ASP A 59 -18.57 -6.90 -5.41
C ASP A 59 -19.30 -6.32 -4.19
N ALA A 60 -18.76 -5.23 -3.65
CA ALA A 60 -19.31 -4.51 -2.51
C ALA A 60 -20.73 -3.98 -2.74
N ARG A 61 -21.19 -3.91 -3.99
CA ARG A 61 -22.58 -3.56 -4.40
C ARG A 61 -23.57 -4.71 -4.20
N GLY A 62 -23.12 -5.89 -3.76
CA GLY A 62 -23.98 -7.00 -3.36
C GLY A 62 -24.23 -8.06 -4.44
N PHE A 63 -23.35 -8.17 -5.42
CA PHE A 63 -23.39 -9.23 -6.43
C PHE A 63 -22.00 -9.84 -6.62
N GLU A 64 -21.93 -10.94 -7.37
CA GLU A 64 -20.68 -11.63 -7.72
C GLU A 64 -20.58 -11.68 -9.25
N ILE A 65 -19.40 -11.37 -9.80
CA ILE A 65 -19.15 -11.52 -11.24
C ILE A 65 -19.01 -13.00 -11.56
N ASP A 66 -19.73 -13.48 -12.56
CA ASP A 66 -19.56 -14.84 -13.08
C ASP A 66 -18.14 -15.00 -13.63
N ARG A 67 -17.41 -16.04 -13.16
CA ARG A 67 -16.05 -16.36 -13.60
C ARG A 67 -15.91 -16.41 -15.13
N ALA A 68 -16.94 -16.84 -15.86
CA ALA A 68 -16.91 -16.89 -17.33
C ALA A 68 -16.84 -15.51 -18.00
N HIS A 69 -17.21 -14.44 -17.27
CA HIS A 69 -17.17 -13.05 -17.72
C HIS A 69 -16.05 -12.24 -17.05
N ALA A 70 -15.32 -12.84 -16.10
CA ALA A 70 -14.20 -12.19 -15.43
C ALA A 70 -12.99 -12.13 -16.37
N ASP A 71 -12.26 -11.02 -16.33
CA ASP A 71 -10.94 -10.96 -16.95
C ASP A 71 -9.97 -11.87 -16.18
N ALA A 72 -9.01 -12.48 -16.88
CA ALA A 72 -8.02 -13.36 -16.26
C ALA A 72 -7.24 -12.67 -15.13
N SER A 73 -7.02 -11.35 -15.23
CA SER A 73 -6.35 -10.57 -14.18
C SER A 73 -7.20 -10.37 -12.90
N GLN A 74 -8.48 -10.75 -12.92
CA GLN A 74 -9.35 -10.75 -11.74
C GLN A 74 -9.38 -12.08 -10.99
N LEU A 75 -8.86 -13.17 -11.56
CA LEU A 75 -8.88 -14.51 -10.97
C LEU A 75 -7.69 -14.74 -10.03
N THR A 76 -7.59 -13.92 -8.98
CA THR A 76 -6.46 -13.95 -8.03
C THR A 76 -6.52 -15.10 -7.02
N ASP A 77 -7.54 -15.95 -7.12
CA ASP A 77 -7.77 -17.15 -6.30
C ASP A 77 -7.24 -18.44 -6.96
N GLU A 78 -6.69 -18.36 -8.16
CA GLU A 78 -6.10 -19.51 -8.86
C GLU A 78 -4.61 -19.65 -8.54
N GLU A 79 -4.23 -20.84 -8.05
CA GLU A 79 -2.81 -21.18 -7.86
C GLU A 79 -2.14 -21.38 -9.22
N ASP A 80 -1.21 -20.49 -9.57
CA ASP A 80 -0.23 -20.75 -10.62
C ASP A 80 1.03 -21.34 -9.97
N PRO A 81 1.29 -22.66 -10.10
CA PRO A 81 2.45 -23.30 -9.49
C PRO A 81 3.79 -22.82 -10.05
N THR A 82 3.77 -22.02 -11.14
CA THR A 82 4.96 -21.37 -11.70
C THR A 82 5.26 -20.00 -11.07
N LEU A 83 4.29 -19.41 -10.36
CA LEU A 83 4.43 -18.13 -9.68
C LEU A 83 4.76 -18.33 -8.20
N ALA A 84 5.85 -17.70 -7.76
CA ALA A 84 6.28 -17.79 -6.38
C ALA A 84 5.36 -16.96 -5.47
N ASN A 85 4.85 -17.56 -4.39
CA ASN A 85 4.01 -16.89 -3.41
C ASN A 85 4.32 -17.44 -2.00
N ILE A 86 4.83 -16.58 -1.13
CA ILE A 86 5.30 -16.96 0.21
C ILE A 86 4.78 -16.02 1.29
N VAL A 87 4.50 -16.58 2.47
CA VAL A 87 4.23 -15.81 3.69
C VAL A 87 5.55 -15.62 4.44
N LEU A 88 5.81 -14.41 4.93
CA LEU A 88 7.04 -14.03 5.63
C LEU A 88 6.89 -14.13 7.16
N THR A 89 8.00 -14.24 7.89
CA THR A 89 7.97 -14.32 9.37
C THR A 89 7.52 -13.03 10.03
N ASN A 90 7.61 -11.89 9.33
CA ASN A 90 7.01 -10.65 9.77
C ASN A 90 5.49 -10.58 9.51
N GLY A 91 4.89 -11.66 9.01
CA GLY A 91 3.46 -11.74 8.70
C GLY A 91 3.05 -11.17 7.35
N ALA A 92 3.98 -10.62 6.56
CA ALA A 92 3.72 -10.14 5.20
C ALA A 92 3.50 -11.28 4.19
N ARG A 93 2.95 -10.93 3.03
CA ARG A 93 2.93 -11.76 1.81
C ARG A 93 3.96 -11.20 0.82
N LEU A 94 4.73 -12.07 0.18
CA LEU A 94 5.64 -11.72 -0.91
C LEU A 94 5.36 -12.67 -2.08
N TYR A 95 4.94 -12.13 -3.21
CA TYR A 95 4.46 -12.94 -4.32
C TYR A 95 4.64 -12.26 -5.67
N VAL A 96 4.37 -12.99 -6.75
CA VAL A 96 4.26 -12.40 -8.09
C VAL A 96 2.81 -12.07 -8.35
N ASP A 97 2.50 -10.79 -8.53
CA ASP A 97 1.21 -10.35 -9.05
C ASP A 97 1.38 -9.92 -10.50
N HIS A 98 0.74 -10.67 -11.40
CA HIS A 98 0.89 -10.52 -12.85
C HIS A 98 2.38 -10.47 -13.29
N ALA A 99 2.89 -9.28 -13.62
CA ALA A 99 4.25 -9.06 -14.10
C ALA A 99 5.21 -8.57 -13.00
N HIS A 100 4.73 -8.30 -11.78
CA HIS A 100 5.44 -7.56 -10.75
C HIS A 100 5.70 -8.41 -9.50
N PRO A 101 6.86 -8.25 -8.84
CA PRO A 101 7.01 -8.76 -7.49
C PRO A 101 6.27 -7.80 -6.55
N GLU A 102 5.36 -8.34 -5.76
CA GLU A 102 4.55 -7.60 -4.82
C GLU A 102 4.90 -7.95 -3.38
N TYR A 103 4.96 -6.92 -2.54
CA TYR A 103 4.98 -7.06 -1.09
C TYR A 103 3.68 -6.50 -0.50
N SER A 104 2.96 -7.32 0.25
CA SER A 104 1.80 -6.92 1.04
C SER A 104 2.16 -6.95 2.52
N SER A 105 2.14 -5.80 3.19
CA SER A 105 2.52 -5.67 4.59
C SER A 105 1.65 -6.54 5.51
N PRO A 106 2.14 -6.97 6.69
CA PRO A 106 1.25 -7.48 7.73
C PRO A 106 0.19 -6.45 8.11
N GLU A 107 -0.88 -6.92 8.73
CA GLU A 107 -1.89 -6.06 9.33
C GLU A 107 -1.30 -5.28 10.51
N VAL A 108 -1.48 -3.95 10.49
CA VAL A 108 -1.02 -3.02 11.54
C VAL A 108 -2.16 -2.15 12.04
N THR A 109 -2.02 -1.50 13.20
CA THR A 109 -3.12 -0.68 13.77
C THR A 109 -2.92 0.83 13.71
N SER A 110 -1.77 1.32 13.23
CA SER A 110 -1.49 2.76 13.13
C SER A 110 -0.78 3.14 11.83
N PRO A 111 -0.93 4.40 11.36
CA PRO A 111 -0.21 4.90 10.19
C PRO A 111 1.30 4.72 10.30
N ARG A 112 1.90 4.99 11.47
CA ARG A 112 3.35 4.85 11.66
C ARG A 112 3.82 3.40 11.57
N ALA A 113 3.01 2.47 12.05
CA ALA A 113 3.28 1.05 11.84
C ALA A 113 3.17 0.70 10.35
N ALA A 114 2.19 1.22 9.60
CA ALA A 114 2.07 0.98 8.17
C ALA A 114 3.34 1.39 7.42
N LEU A 115 3.89 2.58 7.74
CA LEU A 115 5.17 3.05 7.20
C LEU A 115 6.32 2.08 7.52
N ARG A 116 6.43 1.66 8.78
CA ARG A 116 7.53 0.79 9.23
C ARG A 116 7.59 -0.51 8.44
N TRP A 117 6.45 -1.19 8.30
CA TRP A 117 6.43 -2.48 7.60
C TRP A 117 6.43 -2.33 6.08
N ASP A 118 5.98 -1.20 5.52
CA ASP A 118 6.19 -0.85 4.10
C ASP A 118 7.68 -0.61 3.78
N ARG A 119 8.40 0.11 4.66
CA ARG A 119 9.87 0.26 4.58
C ARG A 119 10.60 -1.07 4.72
N ALA A 120 10.11 -1.97 5.57
CA ALA A 120 10.66 -3.32 5.66
C ALA A 120 10.50 -4.07 4.32
N GLY A 121 9.39 -3.87 3.61
CA GLY A 121 9.18 -4.37 2.25
C GLY A 121 10.24 -3.88 1.26
N GLU A 122 10.62 -2.60 1.31
CA GLU A 122 11.72 -2.06 0.48
C GLU A 122 13.06 -2.76 0.77
N ARG A 123 13.37 -3.02 2.05
CA ARG A 123 14.59 -3.73 2.44
C ARG A 123 14.57 -5.20 2.00
N ILE A 124 13.41 -5.86 2.09
CA ILE A 124 13.18 -7.22 1.59
C ILE A 124 13.41 -7.31 0.07
N MET A 125 12.87 -6.36 -0.69
CA MET A 125 13.09 -6.25 -2.13
C MET A 125 14.57 -5.99 -2.46
N LEU A 126 15.25 -5.14 -1.68
CA LEU A 126 16.67 -4.87 -1.82
C LEU A 126 17.55 -6.10 -1.54
N GLU A 127 17.25 -6.88 -0.50
CA GLU A 127 17.95 -8.15 -0.22
C GLU A 127 17.82 -9.12 -1.40
N SER A 128 16.64 -9.18 -2.01
CA SER A 128 16.36 -10.00 -3.20
C SER A 128 17.21 -9.59 -4.41
N VAL A 129 17.26 -8.28 -4.70
CA VAL A 129 18.09 -7.69 -5.77
C VAL A 129 19.58 -8.01 -5.56
N ARG A 130 20.08 -7.84 -4.32
CA ARG A 130 21.47 -8.13 -3.97
C ARG A 130 21.79 -9.62 -4.10
N ARG A 131 20.86 -10.49 -3.69
CA ARG A 131 21.01 -11.93 -3.80
C ARG A 131 21.11 -12.38 -5.24
N LEU A 132 20.20 -11.94 -6.11
CA LEU A 132 20.25 -12.25 -7.54
C LEU A 132 21.54 -11.76 -8.19
N SER A 133 22.00 -10.57 -7.81
CA SER A 133 23.26 -10.00 -8.34
C SER A 133 24.52 -10.74 -7.85
N SER A 134 24.43 -11.50 -6.75
CA SER A 134 25.55 -12.27 -6.19
C SER A 134 25.78 -13.62 -6.86
N VAL A 135 24.81 -14.12 -7.64
CA VAL A 135 24.89 -15.43 -8.29
C VAL A 135 25.67 -15.28 -9.60
N PRO A 136 26.78 -16.01 -9.81
CA PRO A 136 27.54 -15.92 -11.05
C PRO A 136 26.70 -16.35 -12.26
N GLY A 137 26.72 -15.53 -13.32
CA GLY A 137 26.04 -15.84 -14.59
C GLY A 137 24.55 -15.46 -14.65
N THR A 138 23.95 -14.95 -13.58
CA THR A 138 22.59 -14.38 -13.62
C THR A 138 22.65 -12.88 -13.90
N ALA A 139 21.79 -12.41 -14.81
CA ALA A 139 21.61 -10.98 -14.99
C ALA A 139 21.01 -10.37 -13.70
N GLY A 140 21.60 -9.28 -13.21
CA GLY A 140 21.03 -8.53 -12.09
C GLY A 140 19.71 -7.88 -12.48
N VAL A 141 18.84 -7.67 -11.49
CA VAL A 141 17.54 -7.00 -11.68
C VAL A 141 17.55 -5.65 -10.95
N ASN A 142 16.81 -4.70 -11.49
CA ASN A 142 16.50 -3.44 -10.82
C ASN A 142 15.04 -3.45 -10.40
N LEU A 143 14.76 -2.99 -9.19
CA LEU A 143 13.40 -2.79 -8.69
C LEU A 143 13.15 -1.31 -8.39
N TYR A 144 11.92 -0.88 -8.66
CA TYR A 144 11.47 0.49 -8.51
C TYR A 144 10.15 0.51 -7.73
N LYS A 145 10.12 1.20 -6.59
CA LYS A 145 8.87 1.45 -5.85
C LYS A 145 8.17 2.69 -6.42
N ASN A 146 7.47 2.47 -7.53
CA ASN A 146 6.72 3.46 -8.29
C ASN A 146 5.47 2.77 -8.91
N ASN A 147 4.78 3.42 -9.84
CA ASN A 147 3.52 2.90 -10.40
C ASN A 147 3.45 2.91 -11.93
N THR A 148 4.53 3.26 -12.61
CA THR A 148 4.61 3.25 -14.08
C THR A 148 6.04 3.09 -14.55
N ASP A 149 6.20 2.43 -15.69
CA ASP A 149 7.48 2.32 -16.39
C ASP A 149 7.74 3.49 -17.34
N GLY A 150 6.78 4.42 -17.46
CA GLY A 150 6.83 5.56 -18.38
C GLY A 150 6.61 5.19 -19.85
N LYS A 151 6.11 3.98 -20.15
CA LYS A 151 5.89 3.43 -21.49
C LYS A 151 4.45 2.93 -21.70
N GLY A 152 3.52 3.33 -20.83
CA GLY A 152 2.10 3.00 -20.89
C GLY A 152 1.65 1.95 -19.87
N ALA A 153 2.57 1.23 -19.21
CA ALA A 153 2.20 0.30 -18.15
C ALA A 153 1.97 1.04 -16.82
N SER A 154 0.99 0.56 -16.03
CA SER A 154 0.78 0.99 -14.65
C SER A 154 0.45 -0.17 -13.73
N TYR A 155 1.04 -0.13 -12.54
CA TYR A 155 0.96 -1.13 -11.48
C TYR A 155 0.65 -0.46 -10.12
N GLY A 156 0.13 -1.25 -9.19
CA GLY A 156 -0.58 -0.78 -8.00
C GLY A 156 0.29 -0.48 -6.78
N THR A 157 -0.20 0.45 -5.96
CA THR A 157 0.09 0.49 -4.53
C THR A 157 -1.22 0.62 -3.81
N HIS A 158 -1.70 -0.48 -3.21
CA HIS A 158 -3.02 -0.53 -2.62
C HIS A 158 -2.97 -0.26 -1.12
N GLU A 159 -3.95 0.48 -0.64
CA GLU A 159 -4.17 0.71 0.79
C GLU A 159 -5.36 -0.13 1.24
N ASN A 160 -5.22 -0.78 2.39
CA ASN A 160 -6.23 -1.65 2.95
C ASN A 160 -6.65 -1.15 4.32
N TYR A 161 -7.95 -1.23 4.57
CA TYR A 161 -8.60 -0.50 5.65
C TYR A 161 -9.79 -1.29 6.20
N LEU A 162 -9.69 -1.78 7.43
CA LEU A 162 -10.78 -2.52 8.08
C LEU A 162 -11.92 -1.57 8.46
N MET A 163 -13.12 -1.86 7.95
CA MET A 163 -14.34 -1.09 8.21
C MET A 163 -15.44 -1.97 8.79
N PRO A 164 -16.35 -1.42 9.62
CA PRO A 164 -17.59 -2.11 9.98
C PRO A 164 -18.45 -2.37 8.73
N ARG A 165 -18.99 -3.59 8.62
CA ARG A 165 -19.89 -3.99 7.52
C ARG A 165 -21.14 -3.12 7.43
N ALA A 166 -21.59 -2.58 8.57
CA ALA A 166 -22.77 -1.75 8.69
C ALA A 166 -22.66 -0.39 7.97
N THR A 167 -21.45 0.07 7.63
CA THR A 167 -21.24 1.34 6.93
C THR A 167 -21.70 1.24 5.48
N PRO A 168 -22.69 2.04 5.04
CA PRO A 168 -23.20 1.97 3.67
C PRO A 168 -22.14 2.29 2.63
N PHE A 169 -21.96 1.43 1.63
CA PHE A 169 -20.95 1.63 0.58
C PHE A 169 -21.19 2.90 -0.27
N SER A 170 -22.46 3.33 -0.36
CA SER A 170 -22.82 4.60 -1.00
C SER A 170 -22.24 5.82 -0.27
N ASP A 171 -22.19 5.79 1.07
CA ASP A 171 -21.59 6.87 1.86
C ASP A 171 -20.06 6.86 1.74
N ILE A 172 -19.47 5.67 1.72
CA ILE A 172 -18.03 5.49 1.43
C ILE A 172 -17.69 6.13 0.08
N SER A 173 -18.42 5.77 -0.97
CA SER A 173 -18.18 6.29 -2.32
C SER A 173 -18.38 7.81 -2.39
N ARG A 174 -19.51 8.31 -1.87
CA ARG A 174 -19.85 9.75 -1.87
C ARG A 174 -18.78 10.61 -1.23
N HIS A 175 -18.24 10.16 -0.10
CA HIS A 175 -17.31 10.96 0.69
C HIS A 175 -15.83 10.70 0.40
N LEU A 176 -15.45 9.55 -0.15
CA LEU A 176 -14.05 9.30 -0.52
C LEU A 176 -13.68 9.80 -1.90
N ILE A 177 -14.61 9.82 -2.87
CA ILE A 177 -14.28 10.26 -4.23
C ILE A 177 -13.67 11.68 -4.24
N PRO A 178 -14.28 12.71 -3.61
CA PRO A 178 -13.70 14.04 -3.58
C PRO A 178 -12.35 14.09 -2.87
N PHE A 179 -12.25 13.37 -1.75
CA PHE A 179 -11.03 13.28 -0.97
C PHE A 179 -9.89 12.65 -1.78
N PHE A 180 -10.16 11.56 -2.51
CA PHE A 180 -9.19 10.87 -3.34
C PHE A 180 -8.77 11.68 -4.58
N VAL A 181 -9.69 12.42 -5.18
CA VAL A 181 -9.37 13.38 -6.26
C VAL A 181 -8.36 14.43 -5.80
N ALA A 182 -8.50 14.94 -4.58
CA ALA A 182 -7.66 16.03 -4.08
C ALA A 182 -6.39 15.57 -3.34
N ARG A 183 -6.41 14.45 -2.60
CA ARG A 183 -5.30 14.04 -1.73
C ARG A 183 -3.97 13.82 -2.46
N GLN A 184 -3.99 13.64 -3.78
CA GLN A 184 -2.76 13.57 -4.58
C GLN A 184 -1.85 14.79 -4.40
N VAL A 185 -2.36 15.98 -4.05
CA VAL A 185 -1.50 17.15 -3.79
C VAL A 185 -0.61 16.96 -2.56
N MET A 186 -1.03 16.13 -1.59
CA MET A 186 -0.24 15.77 -0.39
C MET A 186 0.40 14.38 -0.48
N CYS A 187 0.00 13.52 -1.43
CA CYS A 187 0.45 12.13 -1.49
C CYS A 187 1.02 11.69 -2.85
N GLY A 188 1.02 12.54 -3.88
CA GLY A 188 1.51 12.18 -5.21
C GLY A 188 3.02 11.97 -5.25
N ALA A 189 3.47 11.00 -6.06
CA ALA A 189 4.89 10.67 -6.20
C ALA A 189 5.60 11.42 -7.33
N GLY A 190 4.86 12.16 -8.16
CA GLY A 190 5.36 12.91 -9.31
C GLY A 190 5.68 12.02 -10.51
N ARG A 191 5.40 12.53 -11.72
CA ARG A 191 5.71 11.85 -12.98
C ARG A 191 6.11 12.84 -14.06
N VAL A 192 7.13 12.50 -14.83
CA VAL A 192 7.51 13.21 -16.05
C VAL A 192 6.74 12.66 -17.25
N GLY A 193 6.07 13.55 -17.96
CA GLY A 193 5.14 13.24 -19.05
C GLY A 193 3.69 13.17 -18.59
N ILE A 194 2.79 13.54 -19.48
CA ILE A 194 1.35 13.66 -19.28
C ILE A 194 0.61 12.70 -20.21
N GLY A 195 -0.46 12.08 -19.70
CA GLY A 195 -1.25 11.05 -20.38
C GLY A 195 -0.71 9.64 -20.15
N LEU A 196 -1.47 8.63 -20.56
CA LEU A 196 -1.14 7.20 -20.37
C LEU A 196 0.30 6.87 -20.81
N ASP A 197 0.69 7.30 -22.01
CA ASP A 197 1.99 6.98 -22.61
C ASP A 197 3.09 8.03 -22.32
N SER A 198 2.86 8.97 -21.40
CA SER A 198 3.78 10.10 -21.16
C SER A 198 4.09 10.92 -22.44
N ALA A 199 3.16 10.97 -23.40
CA ALA A 199 3.39 11.55 -24.72
C ALA A 199 3.42 13.09 -24.70
N THR A 200 2.58 13.71 -23.87
CA THR A 200 2.56 15.16 -23.70
C THR A 200 3.66 15.58 -22.73
N SER A 201 4.46 16.58 -23.10
CA SER A 201 5.58 17.04 -22.29
C SER A 201 5.09 17.83 -21.08
N GLY A 202 5.58 17.49 -19.89
CA GLY A 202 5.23 18.18 -18.65
C GLY A 202 5.65 17.38 -17.42
N PHE A 203 5.27 17.88 -16.26
CA PHE A 203 5.36 17.19 -14.98
C PHE A 203 3.98 17.19 -14.34
N GLN A 204 3.56 16.05 -13.80
CA GLN A 204 2.32 15.91 -13.04
C GLN A 204 2.58 15.42 -11.62
N ILE A 205 1.63 15.71 -10.73
CA ILE A 205 1.69 15.44 -9.30
C ILE A 205 1.68 13.94 -9.00
N ALA A 206 0.87 13.15 -9.70
CA ALA A 206 0.68 11.73 -9.41
C ALA A 206 1.00 10.84 -10.60
N GLN A 207 1.43 9.62 -10.31
CA GLN A 207 1.74 8.63 -11.33
C GLN A 207 0.49 7.90 -11.81
N ARG A 208 -0.44 7.63 -10.89
CA ARG A 208 -1.63 6.81 -11.14
C ARG A 208 -2.77 7.55 -11.82
N SER A 209 -2.90 8.87 -11.65
CA SER A 209 -4.10 9.63 -12.05
C SER A 209 -4.55 9.37 -13.49
N ASP A 210 -3.64 9.41 -14.46
CA ASP A 210 -3.95 9.19 -15.88
C ASP A 210 -4.55 7.80 -16.20
N PHE A 211 -4.35 6.81 -15.33
CA PHE A 211 -4.74 5.41 -15.56
C PHE A 211 -6.14 5.08 -15.02
N PHE A 212 -6.84 6.05 -14.43
CA PHE A 212 -8.19 5.89 -13.89
C PHE A 212 -9.23 6.39 -14.89
N GLU A 213 -10.30 5.61 -15.07
CA GLU A 213 -11.27 5.80 -16.15
C GLU A 213 -12.71 5.90 -15.64
N VAL A 214 -13.01 5.33 -14.47
CA VAL A 214 -14.37 5.30 -13.91
C VAL A 214 -14.37 5.66 -12.42
N GLU A 215 -15.55 5.97 -11.87
CA GLU A 215 -15.69 6.36 -10.47
C GLU A 215 -15.71 5.15 -9.52
N VAL A 216 -16.45 4.10 -9.87
CA VAL A 216 -16.69 2.91 -9.03
C VAL A 216 -16.70 1.66 -9.92
N GLY A 217 -15.99 0.61 -9.52
CA GLY A 217 -15.81 -0.61 -10.33
C GLY A 217 -15.06 -1.71 -9.57
N LEU A 218 -14.93 -2.90 -10.16
CA LEU A 218 -14.28 -4.05 -9.51
C LEU A 218 -12.84 -4.25 -9.98
N GLU A 219 -12.56 -3.82 -11.20
CA GLU A 219 -11.31 -4.03 -11.91
C GLU A 219 -10.14 -3.26 -11.26
N THR A 220 -8.92 -3.80 -11.37
CA THR A 220 -7.69 -3.22 -10.83
C THR A 220 -6.62 -2.95 -11.90
N THR A 221 -6.71 -3.64 -13.04
CA THR A 221 -5.74 -3.62 -14.15
C THR A 221 -6.27 -2.90 -15.41
N LEU A 222 -7.59 -2.86 -15.58
CA LEU A 222 -8.31 -2.25 -16.71
C LEU A 222 -9.44 -1.37 -16.18
N LYS A 223 -9.85 -0.32 -16.92
CA LYS A 223 -10.97 0.56 -16.54
C LYS A 223 -10.94 0.96 -15.06
N ARG A 224 -9.77 1.38 -14.56
CA ARG A 224 -9.51 1.46 -13.12
C ARG A 224 -10.49 2.44 -12.45
N PRO A 225 -11.20 2.02 -11.38
CA PRO A 225 -12.15 2.85 -10.66
C PRO A 225 -11.49 3.63 -9.52
N ILE A 226 -11.92 4.89 -9.29
CA ILE A 226 -11.49 5.67 -8.11
C ILE A 226 -11.79 4.92 -6.81
N ILE A 227 -12.97 4.29 -6.72
CA ILE A 227 -13.38 3.41 -5.63
C ILE A 227 -13.48 1.98 -6.16
N ASN A 228 -12.52 1.14 -5.75
CA ASN A 228 -12.58 -0.28 -6.02
C ASN A 228 -13.61 -0.96 -5.11
N THR A 229 -14.34 -1.92 -5.67
CA THR A 229 -15.48 -2.59 -5.02
C THR A 229 -15.16 -4.03 -4.60
N ARG A 230 -13.90 -4.48 -4.70
CA ARG A 230 -13.48 -5.81 -4.24
C ARG A 230 -13.92 -6.02 -2.79
N ASP A 231 -14.64 -7.11 -2.55
CA ASP A 231 -15.23 -7.41 -1.24
C ASP A 231 -14.69 -8.72 -0.66
N GLU A 232 -13.43 -8.64 -0.24
CA GLU A 232 -12.65 -9.74 0.34
C GLU A 232 -12.11 -9.31 1.70
N PRO A 233 -12.89 -9.52 2.78
CA PRO A 233 -12.55 -8.96 4.08
C PRO A 233 -11.37 -9.66 4.77
N HIS A 234 -11.08 -10.91 4.40
CA HIS A 234 -10.19 -11.83 5.15
C HIS A 234 -10.48 -11.81 6.64
N ALA A 235 -11.74 -11.71 7.02
CA ALA A 235 -12.23 -11.58 8.39
C ALA A 235 -13.69 -12.03 8.43
N VAL A 236 -14.32 -11.99 9.60
CA VAL A 236 -15.76 -12.28 9.73
C VAL A 236 -16.58 -11.34 8.84
N ALA A 237 -17.09 -11.85 7.71
CA ALA A 237 -17.66 -11.05 6.62
C ALA A 237 -18.93 -10.26 7.03
N ASP A 238 -19.70 -10.78 7.99
CA ASP A 238 -20.89 -10.09 8.50
C ASP A 238 -20.55 -8.89 9.39
N LEU A 239 -19.36 -8.86 9.98
CA LEU A 239 -18.91 -7.79 10.88
C LEU A 239 -18.03 -6.77 10.16
N TYR A 240 -17.23 -7.23 9.20
CA TYR A 240 -16.15 -6.44 8.64
C TYR A 240 -16.16 -6.38 7.10
N ARG A 241 -15.56 -5.31 6.59
CA ARG A 241 -15.15 -5.12 5.21
C ARG A 241 -13.69 -4.71 5.19
N ARG A 242 -12.92 -5.22 4.22
CA ARG A 242 -11.64 -4.62 3.83
C ARG A 242 -11.93 -3.62 2.71
N LEU A 243 -11.84 -2.33 3.01
CA LEU A 243 -11.90 -1.33 1.95
C LEU A 243 -10.56 -1.36 1.20
N HIS A 244 -10.62 -1.81 -0.05
CA HIS A 244 -9.49 -1.92 -0.96
C HIS A 244 -9.36 -0.63 -1.80
N VAL A 245 -8.30 0.14 -1.58
CA VAL A 245 -8.08 1.45 -2.23
C VAL A 245 -6.89 1.35 -3.17
N ILE A 246 -7.10 1.61 -4.46
CA ILE A 246 -6.09 1.34 -5.51
C ILE A 246 -5.47 2.59 -6.17
N ILE A 247 -5.89 3.78 -5.73
CA ILE A 247 -5.60 5.07 -6.38
C ILE A 247 -4.31 5.74 -5.93
N GLY A 248 -3.75 5.32 -4.79
CA GLY A 248 -2.54 5.92 -4.24
C GLY A 248 -1.29 5.59 -5.08
N ASP A 249 -0.35 6.53 -5.12
CA ASP A 249 1.00 6.26 -5.61
C ASP A 249 1.84 5.53 -4.54
N ALA A 250 2.90 4.84 -4.98
CA ALA A 250 3.96 4.35 -4.14
C ALA A 250 4.81 5.53 -3.64
N ASN A 251 4.79 5.78 -2.34
CA ASN A 251 5.50 6.90 -1.75
C ASN A 251 6.88 6.47 -1.24
N GLN A 252 7.88 7.33 -1.47
CA GLN A 252 9.16 7.25 -0.82
C GLN A 252 9.21 8.16 0.41
N CYS A 253 8.53 9.30 0.42
CA CYS A 253 8.55 10.19 1.58
C CYS A 253 7.67 9.66 2.72
N ASP A 254 8.22 9.58 3.93
CA ASP A 254 7.48 9.10 5.10
C ASP A 254 6.28 10.00 5.43
N VAL A 255 6.42 11.33 5.34
CA VAL A 255 5.32 12.24 5.63
C VAL A 255 4.16 12.07 4.64
N ALA A 256 4.45 11.89 3.35
CA ALA A 256 3.43 11.60 2.33
C ALA A 256 2.68 10.29 2.63
N SER A 257 3.41 9.21 2.96
CA SER A 257 2.82 7.93 3.37
C SER A 257 1.98 8.05 4.65
N LEU A 258 2.47 8.80 5.65
CA LEU A 258 1.75 8.97 6.92
C LEU A 258 0.43 9.70 6.70
N LEU A 259 0.46 10.78 5.91
CA LEU A 259 -0.74 11.51 5.54
C LEU A 259 -1.68 10.62 4.74
N LYS A 260 -1.18 9.86 3.75
CA LYS A 260 -1.99 8.92 2.95
C LYS A 260 -2.77 7.96 3.84
N MET A 261 -2.10 7.29 4.77
CA MET A 261 -2.73 6.31 5.66
C MET A 261 -3.60 6.96 6.74
N GLY A 262 -3.08 8.00 7.40
CA GLY A 262 -3.71 8.63 8.56
C GLY A 262 -4.93 9.47 8.22
N THR A 263 -4.84 10.32 7.19
CA THR A 263 -5.95 11.19 6.82
C THR A 263 -7.11 10.37 6.23
N THR A 264 -6.82 9.36 5.42
CA THR A 264 -7.83 8.42 4.92
C THR A 264 -8.51 7.66 6.06
N SER A 265 -7.73 7.15 7.02
CA SER A 265 -8.26 6.52 8.24
C SER A 265 -9.23 7.44 8.99
N LEU A 266 -8.89 8.72 9.14
CA LEU A 266 -9.74 9.69 9.84
C LEU A 266 -11.01 10.05 9.06
N VAL A 267 -10.91 10.20 7.73
CA VAL A 267 -12.08 10.41 6.87
C VAL A 267 -13.04 9.22 6.96
N LEU A 268 -12.51 8.00 6.98
CA LEU A 268 -13.30 6.78 7.15
C LEU A 268 -13.98 6.74 8.52
N ALA A 269 -13.28 7.10 9.59
CA ALA A 269 -13.89 7.23 10.91
C ALA A 269 -15.05 8.24 10.92
N MET A 270 -14.94 9.36 10.21
CA MET A 270 -16.04 10.33 10.08
C MET A 270 -17.22 9.77 9.28
N ILE A 271 -16.97 9.01 8.20
CA ILE A 271 -18.02 8.35 7.40
C ILE A 271 -18.78 7.34 8.25
N GLU A 272 -18.05 6.46 8.96
CA GLU A 272 -18.61 5.42 9.83
C GLU A 272 -19.48 5.99 10.95
N ASN A 273 -19.16 7.19 11.44
CA ASN A 273 -19.89 7.87 12.50
C ASN A 273 -20.87 8.93 11.98
N GLN A 274 -21.10 9.00 10.66
CA GLN A 274 -22.00 9.97 10.02
C GLN A 274 -21.69 11.43 10.41
N ALA A 275 -20.40 11.76 10.58
CA ALA A 275 -19.94 13.05 11.08
C ALA A 275 -19.64 14.07 9.97
N LEU A 276 -19.62 13.65 8.69
CA LEU A 276 -19.44 14.56 7.55
C LEU A 276 -20.76 15.27 7.26
N THR A 277 -20.79 16.59 7.48
CA THR A 277 -21.99 17.42 7.33
C THR A 277 -21.97 18.27 6.06
N VAL A 278 -20.80 18.47 5.46
CA VAL A 278 -20.62 19.23 4.22
C VAL A 278 -20.51 18.27 3.05
N ASP A 279 -21.39 18.40 2.05
CA ASP A 279 -21.25 17.67 0.80
C ASP A 279 -20.15 18.31 -0.05
N LEU A 280 -19.12 17.52 -0.38
CA LEU A 280 -17.98 17.91 -1.22
C LEU A 280 -17.96 17.16 -2.55
N SER A 281 -19.08 16.57 -2.95
CA SER A 281 -19.20 15.79 -4.19
C SER A 281 -18.69 16.57 -5.40
N VAL A 282 -17.67 16.02 -6.08
CA VAL A 282 -17.09 16.58 -7.30
C VAL A 282 -17.98 16.28 -8.51
N ARG A 283 -18.09 17.24 -9.45
CA ARG A 283 -18.98 17.11 -10.61
C ARG A 283 -18.51 16.08 -11.64
N LYS A 284 -17.21 16.07 -11.98
CA LYS A 284 -16.59 15.15 -12.95
C LYS A 284 -15.34 14.50 -12.36
N PRO A 285 -15.49 13.56 -11.41
CA PRO A 285 -14.37 13.09 -10.60
C PRO A 285 -13.13 12.63 -11.37
N VAL A 286 -13.30 11.80 -12.41
CA VAL A 286 -12.18 11.27 -13.21
C VAL A 286 -11.46 12.39 -13.97
N ALA A 287 -12.20 13.25 -14.68
CA ALA A 287 -11.60 14.37 -15.41
C ALA A 287 -10.91 15.37 -14.46
N THR A 288 -11.49 15.59 -13.27
CA THR A 288 -10.89 16.45 -12.24
C THR A 288 -9.65 15.81 -11.63
N LEU A 289 -9.62 14.49 -11.41
CA LEU A 289 -8.44 13.75 -10.95
C LEU A 289 -7.25 13.99 -11.89
N HIS A 290 -7.47 13.87 -13.20
CA HIS A 290 -6.45 14.14 -14.23
C HIS A 290 -6.01 15.61 -14.19
N ALA A 291 -6.96 16.54 -14.23
CA ALA A 291 -6.67 17.97 -14.27
C ALA A 291 -5.87 18.45 -13.04
N VAL A 292 -6.24 17.99 -11.83
CA VAL A 292 -5.48 18.29 -10.60
C VAL A 292 -4.06 17.73 -10.70
N SER A 293 -3.89 16.53 -11.25
CA SER A 293 -2.55 15.94 -11.40
C SER A 293 -1.67 16.73 -12.36
N HIS A 294 -2.23 17.17 -13.48
CA HIS A 294 -1.49 17.87 -14.54
C HIS A 294 -1.06 19.29 -14.17
N ASP A 295 -1.51 19.80 -13.03
CA ASP A 295 -1.22 21.15 -12.56
C ASP A 295 -0.42 21.16 -11.25
N PRO A 296 0.92 21.06 -11.31
CA PRO A 296 1.77 21.15 -10.13
C PRO A 296 1.79 22.55 -9.48
N SER A 297 1.13 23.57 -10.06
CA SER A 297 0.95 24.88 -9.43
C SER A 297 -0.21 24.91 -8.40
N LEU A 298 -1.00 23.84 -8.36
CA LEU A 298 -2.14 23.63 -7.44
C LEU A 298 -3.29 24.63 -7.62
N GLN A 299 -3.40 25.27 -8.79
CA GLN A 299 -4.40 26.31 -9.07
C GLN A 299 -5.66 25.78 -9.76
N THR A 300 -5.64 24.53 -10.23
CA THR A 300 -6.79 23.89 -10.86
C THR A 300 -8.00 23.90 -9.93
N LEU A 301 -9.10 24.47 -10.44
CA LEU A 301 -10.35 24.58 -9.72
C LEU A 301 -11.17 23.29 -9.86
N VAL A 302 -11.50 22.70 -8.73
CA VAL A 302 -12.45 21.60 -8.57
C VAL A 302 -13.86 22.17 -8.52
N GLU A 303 -14.70 21.79 -9.49
CA GLU A 303 -16.13 22.13 -9.50
C GLU A 303 -16.93 21.09 -8.72
N LEU A 304 -17.63 21.53 -7.68
CA LEU A 304 -18.55 20.71 -6.90
C LEU A 304 -19.91 20.59 -7.56
N ARG A 305 -20.70 19.59 -7.15
CA ARG A 305 -22.05 19.37 -7.68
C ARG A 305 -22.99 20.55 -7.39
N ASP A 306 -22.81 21.24 -6.28
CA ASP A 306 -23.59 22.43 -5.89
C ASP A 306 -23.16 23.73 -6.58
N GLY A 307 -22.13 23.68 -7.43
CA GLY A 307 -21.63 24.82 -8.20
C GLY A 307 -20.53 25.64 -7.51
N ARG A 308 -20.15 25.32 -6.26
CA ARG A 308 -18.94 25.88 -5.65
C ARG A 308 -17.71 25.43 -6.44
N THR A 309 -16.70 26.30 -6.48
CA THR A 309 -15.37 25.99 -7.04
C THR A 309 -14.31 26.28 -6.00
N MET A 310 -13.33 25.39 -5.87
CA MET A 310 -12.21 25.53 -4.94
C MET A 310 -10.98 24.78 -5.46
N THR A 311 -9.78 25.12 -5.02
CA THR A 311 -8.59 24.33 -5.34
C THR A 311 -8.62 22.97 -4.62
N ALA A 312 -7.81 22.01 -5.05
CA ALA A 312 -7.65 20.75 -4.34
C ALA A 312 -7.16 20.94 -2.89
N VAL A 313 -6.29 21.92 -2.64
CA VAL A 313 -5.80 22.27 -1.29
C VAL A 313 -6.94 22.79 -0.42
N GLN A 314 -7.79 23.68 -0.93
CA GLN A 314 -8.96 24.18 -0.22
C GLN A 314 -9.98 23.07 0.09
N LEU A 315 -10.17 22.12 -0.84
CA LEU A 315 -11.01 20.96 -0.61
C LEU A 315 -10.47 20.10 0.54
N LEU A 316 -9.15 19.89 0.61
CA LEU A 316 -8.53 19.18 1.73
C LEU A 316 -8.62 19.94 3.06
N TRP A 317 -8.55 21.29 3.06
CA TRP A 317 -8.84 22.08 4.25
C TRP A 317 -10.27 21.86 4.75
N ALA A 318 -11.26 21.77 3.85
CA ALA A 318 -12.64 21.47 4.24
C ALA A 318 -12.81 20.06 4.85
N TYR A 319 -11.98 19.09 4.46
CA TYR A 319 -11.92 17.79 5.16
C TYR A 319 -11.22 17.90 6.52
N PHE A 320 -10.12 18.67 6.59
CA PHE A 320 -9.38 18.90 7.83
C PHE A 320 -10.25 19.56 8.90
N GLU A 321 -11.01 20.60 8.55
CA GLU A 321 -11.89 21.32 9.48
C GLU A 321 -13.01 20.43 10.03
N GLN A 322 -13.59 19.56 9.19
CA GLN A 322 -14.56 18.57 9.62
C GLN A 322 -13.91 17.52 10.54
N ALA A 323 -12.70 17.08 10.22
CA ALA A 323 -11.93 16.14 11.04
C ALA A 323 -11.58 16.70 12.42
N ASP A 324 -11.12 17.95 12.48
CA ASP A 324 -10.84 18.64 13.74
C ASP A 324 -12.12 18.78 14.57
N SER A 325 -13.21 19.28 13.96
CA SER A 325 -14.52 19.40 14.63
C SER A 325 -15.03 18.08 15.19
N TYR A 326 -14.91 16.99 14.41
CA TYR A 326 -15.27 15.64 14.84
C TYR A 326 -14.43 15.15 16.03
N LEU A 327 -13.12 15.38 16.00
CA LEU A 327 -12.21 15.00 17.09
C LEU A 327 -12.49 15.82 18.36
N GLN A 328 -12.73 17.13 18.24
CA GLN A 328 -13.10 17.98 19.38
C GLN A 328 -14.42 17.51 20.01
N ALA A 329 -15.44 17.24 19.21
CA ALA A 329 -16.74 16.79 19.71
C ALA A 329 -16.68 15.42 20.43
N ARG A 330 -15.83 14.50 19.95
CA ARG A 330 -15.79 13.12 20.46
C ARG A 330 -14.72 12.85 21.52
N HIS A 331 -13.63 13.59 21.48
CA HIS A 331 -12.45 13.36 22.34
C HIS A 331 -12.08 14.58 23.19
N ALA A 332 -12.83 15.69 23.11
CA ALA A 332 -12.57 16.94 23.85
C ALA A 332 -11.11 17.42 23.71
N GLY A 333 -10.51 17.22 22.54
CA GLY A 333 -9.11 17.56 22.23
C GLY A 333 -8.06 16.55 22.76
N ALA A 334 -8.45 15.57 23.57
CA ALA A 334 -7.56 14.52 24.08
C ALA A 334 -7.51 13.31 23.12
N VAL A 335 -6.77 13.47 22.03
CA VAL A 335 -6.54 12.40 21.04
C VAL A 335 -5.24 11.63 21.31
N ASP A 336 -5.12 10.41 20.79
CA ASP A 336 -3.87 9.65 20.86
C ASP A 336 -2.74 10.30 20.03
N ALA A 337 -1.50 9.88 20.29
CA ALA A 337 -0.30 10.43 19.67
C ALA A 337 -0.27 10.27 18.14
N ASP A 338 -0.74 9.13 17.61
CA ASP A 338 -0.77 8.89 16.15
C ASP A 338 -1.72 9.90 15.48
N THR A 339 -2.87 10.16 16.10
CA THR A 339 -3.88 11.10 15.60
C THR A 339 -3.40 12.55 15.70
N ALA A 340 -2.80 12.92 16.83
CA ALA A 340 -2.22 14.26 17.02
C ALA A 340 -1.16 14.56 15.95
N GLU A 341 -0.31 13.58 15.64
CA GLU A 341 0.72 13.76 14.63
C GLU A 341 0.16 13.87 13.21
N VAL A 342 -0.82 13.03 12.85
CA VAL A 342 -1.49 13.11 11.54
C VAL A 342 -2.13 14.50 11.37
N MET A 343 -2.88 15.00 12.36
CA MET A 343 -3.51 16.31 12.29
C MET A 343 -2.50 17.45 12.20
N SER A 344 -1.42 17.39 12.99
CA SER A 344 -0.34 18.39 12.97
C SER A 344 0.35 18.43 11.60
N ARG A 345 0.68 17.28 11.02
CA ARG A 345 1.31 17.20 9.70
C ARG A 345 0.35 17.58 8.58
N TRP A 346 -0.93 17.24 8.71
CA TRP A 346 -1.95 17.57 7.71
C TRP A 346 -2.09 19.09 7.58
N SER A 347 -2.30 19.80 8.68
CA SER A 347 -2.39 21.27 8.66
C SER A 347 -1.09 21.93 8.20
N SER A 348 0.07 21.43 8.67
CA SER A 348 1.39 21.94 8.27
C SER A 348 1.63 21.81 6.76
N VAL A 349 1.36 20.64 6.19
CA VAL A 349 1.51 20.40 4.73
C VAL A 349 0.53 21.25 3.93
N LEU A 350 -0.75 21.31 4.32
CA LEU A 350 -1.72 22.17 3.60
C LEU A 350 -1.33 23.65 3.64
N THR A 351 -0.86 24.13 4.80
CA THR A 351 -0.39 25.52 4.96
C THR A 351 0.79 25.82 4.03
N LYS A 352 1.74 24.89 3.91
CA LYS A 352 2.89 25.03 3.01
C LYS A 352 2.47 24.97 1.55
N LEU A 353 1.65 23.99 1.16
CA LEU A 353 1.15 23.86 -0.21
C LEU A 353 0.36 25.09 -0.69
N GLU A 354 -0.39 25.73 0.21
CA GLU A 354 -1.12 26.96 -0.10
C GLU A 354 -0.20 28.19 -0.25
N ARG A 355 0.92 28.22 0.47
CA ARG A 355 1.89 29.33 0.43
C ARG A 355 2.90 29.20 -0.72
N ASP A 356 3.61 28.09 -0.76
CA ASP A 356 4.57 27.72 -1.79
C ASP A 356 4.79 26.18 -1.73
N PRO A 357 4.33 25.41 -2.74
CA PRO A 357 4.49 23.97 -2.75
C PRO A 357 5.93 23.50 -2.52
N MET A 358 6.94 24.28 -2.95
CA MET A 358 8.35 23.91 -2.82
C MET A 358 8.84 23.83 -1.37
N GLU A 359 8.12 24.42 -0.42
CA GLU A 359 8.41 24.29 1.01
C GLU A 359 8.21 22.87 1.55
N CYS A 360 7.49 22.02 0.81
CA CYS A 360 7.25 20.61 1.12
C CYS A 360 8.32 19.66 0.54
N ALA A 361 9.43 20.16 0.01
CA ALA A 361 10.46 19.34 -0.64
C ALA A 361 11.15 18.33 0.30
N ARG A 362 10.98 18.45 1.63
CA ARG A 362 11.49 17.46 2.58
C ARG A 362 10.46 16.39 2.95
N GLU A 363 9.19 16.62 2.62
CA GLU A 363 8.04 15.88 3.13
C GLU A 363 7.24 15.15 2.05
N ILE A 364 7.15 15.70 0.84
CA ILE A 364 6.27 15.21 -0.22
C ILE A 364 7.07 14.82 -1.46
N ASP A 365 6.82 13.59 -1.95
CA ASP A 365 7.57 12.98 -3.05
C ASP A 365 7.60 13.84 -4.32
N TRP A 366 6.43 14.25 -4.84
CA TRP A 366 6.36 15.00 -6.09
C TRP A 366 7.09 16.34 -5.99
N VAL A 367 7.06 17.00 -4.83
CA VAL A 367 7.75 18.26 -4.60
C VAL A 367 9.27 18.05 -4.55
N ALA A 368 9.73 17.04 -3.80
CA ALA A 368 11.14 16.70 -3.70
C ALA A 368 11.72 16.31 -5.07
N LYS A 369 10.96 15.50 -5.83
CA LYS A 369 11.30 15.08 -7.19
C LYS A 369 11.29 16.27 -8.16
N LEU A 370 10.28 17.13 -8.10
CA LEU A 370 10.20 18.33 -8.93
C LEU A 370 11.37 19.27 -8.66
N SER A 371 11.74 19.49 -7.39
CA SER A 371 12.92 20.26 -7.00
C SER A 371 14.19 19.73 -7.65
N LEU A 372 14.39 18.41 -7.59
CA LEU A 372 15.53 17.74 -8.22
C LEU A 372 15.53 17.92 -9.74
N LEU A 373 14.39 17.66 -10.38
CA LEU A 373 14.23 17.76 -11.84
C LEU A 373 14.45 19.19 -12.34
N GLN A 374 13.92 20.20 -11.64
CA GLN A 374 14.17 21.62 -11.96
C GLN A 374 15.65 21.95 -11.84
N GLY A 375 16.36 21.43 -10.83
CA GLY A 375 17.80 21.59 -10.73
C GLY A 375 18.59 21.04 -11.94
N TYR A 376 18.12 19.96 -12.58
CA TYR A 376 18.70 19.47 -13.84
C TYR A 376 18.31 20.36 -15.03
N ARG A 377 17.05 20.79 -15.09
CA ARG A 377 16.53 21.68 -16.15
C ARG A 377 17.28 23.01 -16.19
N ASP A 378 17.42 23.66 -15.05
CA ASP A 378 18.06 24.97 -14.95
C ASP A 378 19.57 24.91 -15.24
N ARG A 379 20.24 23.85 -14.76
CA ARG A 379 21.68 23.68 -14.96
C ARG A 379 22.04 23.32 -16.41
N ASP A 380 21.29 22.40 -17.01
CA ASP A 380 21.65 21.80 -18.29
C ASP A 380 20.77 22.31 -19.46
N GLY A 381 19.84 23.23 -19.19
CA GLY A 381 18.91 23.80 -20.18
C GLY A 381 17.92 22.79 -20.74
N LEU A 382 17.36 21.91 -19.89
CA LEU A 382 16.53 20.79 -20.33
C LEU A 382 15.05 21.14 -20.43
N GLU A 383 14.42 20.69 -21.50
CA GLU A 383 12.97 20.71 -21.66
C GLU A 383 12.32 19.46 -21.03
N TRP A 384 11.00 19.51 -20.77
CA TRP A 384 10.29 18.38 -20.15
C TRP A 384 10.23 17.13 -21.05
N SER A 385 10.46 17.32 -22.36
CA SER A 385 10.58 16.26 -23.34
C SER A 385 11.91 15.51 -23.30
N ASP A 386 12.92 16.01 -22.57
CA ASP A 386 14.24 15.40 -22.54
C ASP A 386 14.21 14.03 -21.84
N HIS A 387 14.65 12.99 -22.55
CA HIS A 387 14.70 11.60 -22.06
C HIS A 387 15.50 11.43 -20.75
N ARG A 388 16.45 12.32 -20.46
CA ARG A 388 17.19 12.30 -19.19
C ARG A 388 16.29 12.56 -17.99
N LEU A 389 15.31 13.46 -18.12
CA LEU A 389 14.35 13.74 -17.04
C LEU A 389 13.45 12.53 -16.76
N ARG A 390 13.04 11.80 -17.81
CA ARG A 390 12.30 10.53 -17.66
C ARG A 390 13.14 9.45 -16.97
N ALA A 391 14.42 9.35 -17.32
CA ALA A 391 15.33 8.42 -16.64
C ALA A 391 15.53 8.79 -15.15
N ILE A 392 15.65 10.08 -14.84
CA ILE A 392 15.72 10.59 -13.46
C ILE A 392 14.44 10.28 -12.68
N ASP A 393 13.27 10.43 -13.30
CA ASP A 393 11.97 10.10 -12.71
C ASP A 393 11.91 8.61 -12.29
N ILE A 394 12.31 7.69 -13.17
CA ILE A 394 12.38 6.25 -12.83
C ILE A 394 13.45 5.98 -11.76
N GLN A 395 14.62 6.63 -11.86
CA GLN A 395 15.71 6.45 -10.89
C GLN A 395 15.38 7.00 -9.49
N TRP A 396 14.36 7.86 -9.37
CA TRP A 396 13.86 8.35 -8.08
C TRP A 396 13.64 7.23 -7.07
N SER A 397 12.94 6.19 -7.55
CA SER A 397 12.35 5.10 -6.77
C SER A 397 13.16 3.79 -6.79
N ASP A 398 14.38 3.81 -7.33
CA ASP A 398 15.25 2.63 -7.31
C ASP A 398 15.56 2.21 -5.87
N VAL A 399 15.27 0.95 -5.52
CA VAL A 399 15.39 0.44 -4.15
C VAL A 399 16.84 0.38 -3.65
N ARG A 400 17.82 0.46 -4.55
CA ARG A 400 19.25 0.41 -4.21
C ARG A 400 19.74 1.76 -3.70
N PRO A 401 20.23 1.87 -2.44
CA PRO A 401 20.65 3.15 -1.88
C PRO A 401 21.75 3.85 -2.67
N GLU A 402 22.61 3.08 -3.34
CA GLU A 402 23.70 3.61 -4.16
C GLU A 402 23.24 4.12 -5.53
N LYS A 403 22.02 3.81 -5.97
CA LYS A 403 21.44 4.22 -7.27
C LYS A 403 20.24 5.15 -7.12
N GLY A 404 19.33 4.88 -6.19
CA GLY A 404 18.09 5.62 -5.95
C GLY A 404 18.34 7.07 -5.57
N LEU A 405 17.70 8.00 -6.30
CA LEU A 405 17.89 9.43 -6.05
C LEU A 405 17.21 9.87 -4.75
N PHE A 406 16.04 9.30 -4.42
CA PHE A 406 15.41 9.51 -3.12
C PHE A 406 16.34 9.11 -1.97
N GLN A 407 16.89 7.89 -2.01
CA GLN A 407 17.77 7.36 -0.96
C GLN A 407 19.01 8.24 -0.75
N ARG A 408 19.59 8.77 -1.84
CA ARG A 408 20.70 9.72 -1.77
C ARG A 408 20.31 11.07 -1.16
N LEU A 409 19.08 11.54 -1.31
CA LEU A 409 18.59 12.75 -0.65
C LEU A 409 18.33 12.49 0.83
N LEU A 410 17.75 11.34 1.17
CA LEU A 410 17.53 10.89 2.55
C LEU A 410 18.86 10.82 3.33
N GLN A 411 19.87 10.13 2.79
CA GLN A 411 21.21 10.02 3.40
C GLN A 411 21.92 11.37 3.61
N ARG A 412 21.54 12.40 2.84
CA ARG A 412 22.07 13.77 2.99
C ARG A 412 21.24 14.64 3.92
N GLY A 413 20.25 14.07 4.61
CA GLY A 413 19.34 14.78 5.50
C GLY A 413 18.47 15.80 4.76
N ARG A 414 18.20 15.59 3.46
CA ARG A 414 17.34 16.47 2.64
C ARG A 414 15.88 16.05 2.65
N ILE A 415 15.57 14.87 3.16
CA ILE A 415 14.21 14.34 3.36
C ILE A 415 14.00 14.11 4.86
N GLU A 416 12.78 14.30 5.35
CA GLU A 416 12.39 13.94 6.71
C GLU A 416 12.11 12.43 6.82
N SER A 417 12.69 11.78 7.83
CA SER A 417 12.42 10.39 8.19
C SER A 417 11.57 10.34 9.45
N LEU A 418 10.55 9.47 9.47
CA LEU A 418 9.64 9.27 10.59
C LEU A 418 9.83 7.91 11.26
N VAL A 419 10.54 7.00 10.61
CA VAL A 419 10.85 5.67 11.11
C VAL A 419 12.38 5.52 11.18
N GLU A 420 12.86 5.01 12.31
CA GLU A 420 14.27 4.71 12.53
C GLU A 420 14.69 3.44 11.77
N ASP A 421 15.92 3.42 11.25
CA ASP A 421 16.45 2.30 10.47
C ASP A 421 16.42 0.98 11.27
N GLU A 422 16.75 1.00 12.56
CA GLU A 422 16.73 -0.20 13.42
C GLU A 422 15.32 -0.80 13.53
N ALA A 423 14.29 0.05 13.55
CA ALA A 423 12.91 -0.39 13.60
C ALA A 423 12.46 -1.02 12.27
N VAL A 424 12.99 -0.52 11.14
CA VAL A 424 12.75 -1.09 9.81
C VAL A 424 13.42 -2.45 9.69
N GLU A 425 14.69 -2.57 10.07
CA GLU A 425 15.43 -3.84 10.02
C GLU A 425 14.78 -4.91 10.92
N ALA A 426 14.34 -4.54 12.12
CA ALA A 426 13.59 -5.44 12.99
C ALA A 426 12.26 -5.90 12.36
N ALA A 427 11.55 -5.00 11.67
CA ALA A 427 10.26 -5.28 11.03
C ALA A 427 10.36 -6.20 9.79
N MET A 428 11.56 -6.43 9.25
CA MET A 428 11.75 -7.40 8.16
C MET A 428 11.48 -8.84 8.61
N THR A 429 11.76 -9.16 9.87
CA THR A 429 11.62 -10.53 10.40
C THR A 429 10.58 -10.65 11.49
N ASN A 430 10.21 -9.56 12.17
CA ASN A 430 9.28 -9.57 13.29
C ASN A 430 7.92 -8.99 12.90
N PRO A 431 6.81 -9.66 13.26
CA PRO A 431 5.47 -9.16 12.97
C PRO A 431 5.06 -8.02 13.94
N PRO A 432 4.04 -7.23 13.59
CA PRO A 432 3.36 -6.35 14.53
C PRO A 432 2.84 -7.15 15.72
N GLU A 433 2.93 -6.59 16.93
CA GLU A 433 2.56 -7.29 18.16
C GLU A 433 1.07 -7.21 18.51
N ASP A 434 0.32 -6.30 17.87
CA ASP A 434 -1.04 -5.92 18.25
C ASP A 434 -2.12 -6.35 17.24
N THR A 435 -1.77 -7.23 16.30
CA THR A 435 -2.70 -7.85 15.35
C THR A 435 -2.46 -9.36 15.25
N ARG A 436 -3.33 -10.05 14.51
CA ARG A 436 -3.18 -11.47 14.20
C ARG A 436 -1.89 -11.81 13.43
N ALA A 437 -1.26 -10.82 12.78
CA ALA A 437 0.03 -11.00 12.12
C ALA A 437 1.10 -11.49 13.11
N TYR A 438 0.97 -11.16 14.40
CA TYR A 438 1.82 -11.70 15.45
C TYR A 438 1.79 -13.23 15.48
N PHE A 439 0.59 -13.82 15.63
CA PHE A 439 0.43 -15.27 15.64
C PHE A 439 0.95 -15.91 14.36
N ARG A 440 0.59 -15.36 13.19
CA ARG A 440 1.07 -15.84 11.88
C ARG A 440 2.60 -15.87 11.84
N GLY A 441 3.23 -14.73 12.10
CA GLY A 441 4.67 -14.55 12.03
C GLY A 441 5.44 -15.42 13.01
N ARG A 442 5.00 -15.47 14.29
CA ARG A 442 5.63 -16.29 15.33
C ARG A 442 5.48 -17.79 15.06
N CYS A 443 4.35 -18.23 14.50
CA CYS A 443 4.20 -19.64 14.10
C CYS A 443 5.18 -19.98 12.97
N LEU A 444 5.28 -19.13 11.95
CA LEU A 444 6.21 -19.30 10.83
C LEU A 444 7.67 -19.29 11.25
N GLU A 445 8.01 -18.50 12.28
CA GLU A 445 9.34 -18.46 12.88
C GLU A 445 9.65 -19.73 13.69
N LYS A 446 8.73 -20.12 14.59
CA LYS A 446 8.98 -21.15 15.60
C LYS A 446 8.75 -22.58 15.11
N TYR A 447 7.77 -22.78 14.22
CA TYR A 447 7.35 -24.09 13.72
C TYR A 447 7.50 -24.26 12.20
N PRO A 448 8.60 -23.83 11.56
CA PRO A 448 8.71 -23.78 10.10
C PRO A 448 8.63 -25.15 9.42
N ALA A 449 8.97 -26.23 10.15
CA ALA A 449 8.93 -27.60 9.64
C ALA A 449 7.52 -28.22 9.70
N GLU A 450 6.64 -27.67 10.53
CA GLU A 450 5.29 -28.17 10.84
C GLU A 450 4.20 -27.28 10.21
N ILE A 451 4.56 -26.33 9.35
CA ILE A 451 3.61 -25.46 8.63
C ILE A 451 3.55 -25.89 7.17
N ALA A 452 2.35 -26.27 6.74
CA ALA A 452 2.06 -26.58 5.35
C ALA A 452 1.85 -25.29 4.54
N ALA A 453 0.96 -24.41 5.02
CA ALA A 453 0.56 -23.18 4.35
C ALA A 453 0.05 -22.13 5.36
N ALA A 454 -0.06 -20.88 4.93
CA ALA A 454 -0.69 -19.81 5.70
C ALA A 454 -1.32 -18.76 4.77
N SER A 455 -2.32 -18.06 5.27
CA SER A 455 -3.02 -16.95 4.59
C SER A 455 -3.21 -15.78 5.56
N TRP A 456 -3.99 -14.78 5.15
CA TRP A 456 -4.42 -13.70 6.05
C TRP A 456 -5.25 -14.23 7.23
N ASP A 457 -6.12 -15.20 6.96
CA ASP A 457 -7.17 -15.71 7.84
C ASP A 457 -6.93 -17.11 8.39
N SER A 458 -5.81 -17.77 8.06
CA SER A 458 -5.48 -19.07 8.66
C SER A 458 -3.98 -19.39 8.70
N VAL A 459 -3.62 -20.34 9.55
CA VAL A 459 -2.35 -21.10 9.49
C VAL A 459 -2.68 -22.59 9.46
N ILE A 460 -2.08 -23.31 8.51
CA ILE A 460 -2.29 -24.74 8.31
C ILE A 460 -1.04 -25.50 8.77
N PHE A 461 -1.21 -26.36 9.77
CA PHE A 461 -0.14 -27.18 10.35
C PHE A 461 -0.15 -28.61 9.81
N ASP A 462 1.04 -29.13 9.53
CA ASP A 462 1.32 -30.55 9.28
C ASP A 462 1.97 -31.14 10.55
N VAL A 463 1.14 -31.73 11.40
CA VAL A 463 1.54 -32.18 12.74
C VAL A 463 1.92 -33.66 12.71
N PRO A 464 3.13 -34.02 13.17
CA PRO A 464 3.54 -35.42 13.23
C PRO A 464 2.54 -36.30 13.99
N GLY A 465 2.07 -37.37 13.35
CA GLY A 465 1.12 -38.32 13.94
C GLY A 465 -0.36 -37.97 13.74
N GLN A 466 -0.68 -36.78 13.22
CA GLN A 466 -2.01 -36.48 12.70
C GLN A 466 -2.13 -36.92 11.24
N THR A 467 -3.28 -37.46 10.86
CA THR A 467 -3.53 -37.91 9.47
C THR A 467 -4.02 -36.79 8.55
N ALA A 468 -4.61 -35.74 9.12
CA ALA A 468 -5.12 -34.57 8.42
C ALA A 468 -4.35 -33.31 8.81
N LEU A 469 -4.22 -32.37 7.88
CA LEU A 469 -3.72 -31.03 8.16
C LEU A 469 -4.64 -30.31 9.15
N GLN A 470 -4.06 -29.52 10.04
CA GLN A 470 -4.78 -28.79 11.08
C GLN A 470 -4.86 -27.32 10.71
N ARG A 471 -6.04 -26.86 10.27
CA ARG A 471 -6.31 -25.44 9.95
C ARG A 471 -6.69 -24.68 11.23
N VAL A 472 -5.91 -23.66 11.57
CA VAL A 472 -6.23 -22.72 12.65
C VAL A 472 -6.77 -21.43 12.04
N PRO A 473 -8.08 -21.14 12.16
CA PRO A 473 -8.66 -19.91 11.66
C PRO A 473 -8.25 -18.69 12.50
N MET A 474 -8.09 -17.55 11.84
CA MET A 474 -7.62 -16.28 12.37
C MET A 474 -8.53 -15.12 11.91
N LEU A 475 -9.85 -15.35 11.90
CA LEU A 475 -10.85 -14.45 11.30
C LEU A 475 -11.00 -13.10 12.00
N GLU A 476 -10.45 -12.91 13.20
CA GLU A 476 -10.47 -11.65 13.94
C GLU A 476 -9.11 -10.96 13.84
N PRO A 477 -8.97 -9.85 13.09
CA PRO A 477 -7.69 -9.18 12.88
C PRO A 477 -6.98 -8.67 14.14
N LEU A 478 -7.72 -8.47 15.23
CA LEU A 478 -7.23 -8.00 16.54
C LEU A 478 -7.14 -9.11 17.60
N ARG A 479 -7.30 -10.39 17.21
CA ARG A 479 -6.94 -11.56 18.05
C ARG A 479 -5.60 -12.13 17.60
N GLY A 480 -5.03 -13.05 18.37
CA GLY A 480 -3.71 -13.61 18.06
C GLY A 480 -2.56 -12.63 18.23
N THR A 481 -2.75 -11.59 19.04
CA THR A 481 -1.73 -10.58 19.40
C THR A 481 -0.71 -11.14 20.39
N ARG A 482 0.39 -10.43 20.62
CA ARG A 482 1.38 -10.77 21.65
C ARG A 482 0.76 -10.94 23.03
N GLU A 483 -0.10 -10.01 23.44
CA GLU A 483 -0.84 -10.10 24.70
C GLU A 483 -1.75 -11.34 24.74
N GLY A 484 -2.37 -11.69 23.60
CA GLY A 484 -3.30 -12.80 23.51
C GLY A 484 -2.65 -14.19 23.47
N VAL A 485 -1.52 -14.36 22.78
CA VAL A 485 -0.94 -15.70 22.51
C VAL A 485 0.59 -15.78 22.68
N GLY A 486 1.28 -14.69 23.03
CA GLY A 486 2.74 -14.66 23.15
C GLY A 486 3.30 -15.72 24.10
N ASP A 487 2.86 -15.70 25.36
CA ASP A 487 3.32 -16.66 26.37
C ASP A 487 2.96 -18.12 26.00
N LEU A 488 1.81 -18.32 25.36
CA LEU A 488 1.34 -19.63 24.90
C LEU A 488 2.25 -20.17 23.78
N ILE A 489 2.61 -19.33 22.81
CA ILE A 489 3.57 -19.70 21.77
C ILE A 489 4.93 -19.97 22.41
N ASP A 490 5.42 -19.08 23.29
CA ASP A 490 6.77 -19.18 23.87
C ASP A 490 6.97 -20.48 24.66
N ARG A 491 5.97 -20.93 25.42
CA ARG A 491 6.04 -22.19 26.20
C ARG A 491 5.75 -23.46 25.39
N SER A 492 5.10 -23.37 24.23
CA SER A 492 4.76 -24.53 23.41
C SER A 492 5.99 -25.01 22.60
N PRO A 493 6.56 -26.19 22.87
CA PRO A 493 7.80 -26.65 22.21
C PRO A 493 7.60 -27.06 20.75
N ASP A 494 6.39 -27.47 20.37
CA ASP A 494 6.03 -27.97 19.03
C ASP A 494 4.59 -27.51 18.66
N ALA A 495 4.19 -27.69 17.39
CA ALA A 495 2.87 -27.29 16.94
C ALA A 495 1.75 -28.15 17.56
N SER A 496 2.02 -29.42 17.87
CA SER A 496 1.06 -30.28 18.56
C SER A 496 0.65 -29.70 19.92
N THR A 497 1.63 -29.26 20.72
CA THR A 497 1.39 -28.65 22.03
C THR A 497 0.63 -27.33 21.88
N LEU A 498 1.03 -26.49 20.91
CA LEU A 498 0.35 -25.23 20.61
C LEU A 498 -1.14 -25.45 20.34
N LEU A 499 -1.47 -26.39 19.45
CA LEU A 499 -2.86 -26.67 19.06
C LEU A 499 -3.70 -27.22 20.22
N GLN A 500 -3.12 -28.09 21.06
CA GLN A 500 -3.79 -28.60 22.26
C GLN A 500 -4.10 -27.47 23.24
N GLU A 501 -3.16 -26.54 23.45
CA GLU A 501 -3.37 -25.40 24.34
C GLU A 501 -4.37 -24.39 23.79
N LEU A 502 -4.37 -24.11 22.48
CA LEU A 502 -5.36 -23.25 21.83
C LEU A 502 -6.78 -23.82 21.99
N ALA A 503 -6.95 -25.12 21.73
CA ALA A 503 -8.22 -25.82 21.90
C ALA A 503 -8.69 -25.79 23.36
N ALA A 504 -7.80 -26.00 24.33
CA ALA A 504 -8.13 -25.96 25.76
C ALA A 504 -8.51 -24.55 26.24
N ALA A 505 -7.92 -23.51 25.64
CA ALA A 505 -8.22 -22.12 25.98
C ALA A 505 -9.50 -21.57 25.33
N GLY A 506 -10.12 -22.32 24.42
CA GLY A 506 -11.24 -21.83 23.59
C GLY A 506 -10.84 -20.62 22.74
N ARG A 507 -9.56 -20.55 22.34
CA ARG A 507 -8.96 -19.38 21.70
C ARG A 507 -8.80 -19.52 20.21
#